data_AF-A0A4Q2FIV8-F1
#
_entry.id   AF-A0A4Q2FIV8-F1
#
_cell.length_a   1.000
_cell.length_b   1.000
_cell.length_c   1.000
_cell.angle_alpha   90.00
_cell.angle_beta   90.00
_cell.angle_gamma   90.00
#
_symmetry.space_group_name_H-M   'P 1'
#
loop_
_entity.id
_entity.type
_entity.pdbx_description
1 polymer ?
#
loop_
_entity_poly.entity_id
_entity_poly.type
_entity_poly.pdbx_seq_one_letter_code
_entity_poly.pdbx_strand_id
1 'polypeptide(L)'
;MLGGEFLNKRENKKWMLNLLLSVTLLSLNQVFSSLSKNTYEVSVLEIFKISSTSAIIMFMGLFTSEENFDIWIGGIKSWSRLRKIIWLVALITLSLLNYFIFDKFLVPSLNTVDLFIYESGLLRNAYILLLNIPQYLMLLCNGLILWIEIASSSLFISLPINFIIAFSYDWIEKNFLNIDND
;
A
#
# COMPACT_ATOMS: atom_id res chain seq x y z
N MET A 1 -2.27 32.36 -16.74
CA MET A 1 -2.18 30.95 -17.19
C MET A 1 -1.07 30.17 -16.49
N LEU A 2 0.14 30.72 -16.27
CA LEU A 2 1.25 30.02 -15.55
C LEU A 2 0.99 29.70 -14.06
N GLY A 3 0.17 30.50 -13.36
CA GLY A 3 -0.11 30.28 -11.93
C GLY A 3 -0.96 29.04 -11.64
N GLY A 4 -1.91 28.71 -12.53
CA GLY A 4 -2.79 27.54 -12.38
C GLY A 4 -2.05 26.22 -12.56
N GLU A 5 -1.23 26.10 -13.60
CA GLU A 5 -0.38 24.91 -13.82
C GLU A 5 0.61 24.69 -12.68
N PHE A 6 1.19 25.76 -12.13
CA PHE A 6 2.13 25.66 -11.02
C PHE A 6 1.45 25.18 -9.73
N LEU A 7 0.23 25.65 -9.45
CA LEU A 7 -0.56 25.22 -8.30
C LEU A 7 -0.99 23.75 -8.43
N ASN A 8 -1.48 23.33 -9.60
CA ASN A 8 -1.88 21.95 -9.87
C ASN A 8 -0.70 20.97 -9.71
N LYS A 9 0.49 21.32 -10.24
CA LYS A 9 1.72 20.53 -10.04
C LYS A 9 2.12 20.41 -8.57
N ARG A 10 1.90 21.44 -7.76
CA ARG A 10 2.24 21.42 -6.32
C ARG A 10 1.25 20.56 -5.53
N GLU A 11 -0.02 20.60 -5.88
CA GLU A 11 -1.06 19.77 -5.24
C GLU A 11 -0.87 18.29 -5.56
N ASN A 12 -0.61 17.94 -6.83
CA ASN A 12 -0.28 16.56 -7.20
C ASN A 12 0.92 16.00 -6.43
N LYS A 13 1.97 16.80 -6.26
CA LYS A 13 3.14 16.41 -5.44
C LYS A 13 2.77 16.18 -3.97
N LYS A 14 1.89 17.02 -3.40
CA LYS A 14 1.42 16.85 -2.01
C LYS A 14 0.64 15.55 -1.85
N TRP A 15 -0.24 15.21 -2.80
CA TRP A 15 -1.02 13.98 -2.72
C TRP A 15 -0.18 12.73 -2.88
N MET A 16 0.76 12.74 -3.82
CA MET A 16 1.70 11.62 -4.00
C MET A 16 2.57 11.43 -2.74
N LEU A 17 3.00 12.53 -2.12
CA LEU A 17 3.70 12.50 -0.83
C LEU A 17 2.82 11.96 0.29
N ASN A 18 1.57 12.41 0.41
CA ASN A 18 0.62 11.94 1.42
C ASN A 18 0.32 10.44 1.27
N LEU A 19 0.15 9.97 0.04
CA LEU A 19 -0.05 8.55 -0.25
C LEU A 19 1.17 7.72 0.19
N LEU A 20 2.37 8.15 -0.20
CA LEU A 20 3.61 7.45 0.14
C LEU A 20 3.85 7.43 1.66
N LEU A 21 3.68 8.58 2.33
CA LEU A 21 3.79 8.68 3.79
C LEU A 21 2.76 7.82 4.51
N SER A 22 1.51 7.81 4.06
CA SER A 22 0.44 7.04 4.69
C SER A 22 0.68 5.55 4.58
N VAL A 23 1.02 5.05 3.38
CA VAL A 23 1.37 3.63 3.20
C VAL A 23 2.59 3.26 4.04
N THR A 24 3.62 4.13 4.07
CA THR A 24 4.84 3.90 4.87
C THR A 24 4.53 3.83 6.36
N LEU A 25 3.78 4.78 6.90
CA LEU A 25 3.46 4.84 8.33
C LEU A 25 2.54 3.70 8.76
N LEU A 26 1.52 3.38 7.96
CA LEU A 26 0.59 2.29 8.26
C LEU A 26 1.27 0.92 8.19
N SER A 27 2.14 0.71 7.20
CA SER A 27 2.92 -0.53 7.10
C SER A 27 3.93 -0.67 8.23
N LEU A 28 4.63 0.41 8.62
CA LEU A 28 5.51 0.39 9.79
C LEU A 28 4.75 0.09 11.09
N ASN A 29 3.57 0.69 11.28
CA ASN A 29 2.74 0.41 12.44
C ASN A 29 2.37 -1.08 12.52
N GLN A 30 2.06 -1.69 11.37
CA GLN A 30 1.78 -3.11 11.31
C GLN A 30 3.00 -3.98 11.66
N VAL A 31 4.18 -3.62 11.17
CA VAL A 31 5.44 -4.30 11.54
C VAL A 31 5.67 -4.23 13.04
N PHE A 32 5.51 -3.06 13.66
CA PHE A 32 5.65 -2.92 15.11
C PHE A 32 4.61 -3.76 15.88
N SER A 33 3.38 -3.86 15.37
CA SER A 33 2.35 -4.74 15.96
C SER A 33 2.78 -6.21 15.92
N SER A 34 3.25 -6.69 14.76
CA SER A 34 3.71 -8.07 14.59
C SER A 34 4.93 -8.37 15.46
N LEU A 35 5.94 -7.48 15.48
CA LEU A 35 7.12 -7.61 16.35
C LEU A 35 6.75 -7.60 17.84
N SER A 36 5.80 -6.76 18.27
CA SER A 36 5.35 -6.71 19.67
C SER A 36 4.71 -8.02 20.15
N LYS A 37 4.11 -8.78 19.22
CA LYS A 37 3.51 -10.10 19.47
C LYS A 37 4.49 -11.26 19.21
N ASN A 38 5.73 -10.95 18.85
CA ASN A 38 6.74 -11.90 18.40
C ASN A 38 6.24 -12.84 17.27
N THR A 39 5.46 -12.29 16.35
CA THR A 39 4.96 -13.02 15.17
C THR A 39 5.40 -12.32 13.91
N TYR A 40 5.60 -13.09 12.85
CA TYR A 40 5.83 -12.60 11.50
C TYR A 40 4.62 -12.86 10.59
N GLU A 41 3.52 -13.37 11.15
CA GLU A 41 2.27 -13.51 10.41
C GLU A 41 1.68 -12.13 10.14
N VAL A 42 1.49 -11.84 8.86
CA VAL A 42 0.82 -10.63 8.39
C VAL A 42 -0.61 -10.99 8.01
N SER A 43 -1.59 -10.32 8.61
CA SER A 43 -2.98 -10.55 8.23
C SER A 43 -3.26 -9.92 6.86
N VAL A 44 -3.77 -10.71 5.92
CA VAL A 44 -4.29 -10.21 4.63
C VAL A 44 -5.33 -9.10 4.84
N LEU A 45 -6.11 -9.16 5.92
CA LEU A 45 -7.08 -8.13 6.27
C LEU A 45 -6.42 -6.79 6.58
N GLU A 46 -5.27 -6.80 7.27
CA GLU A 46 -4.52 -5.57 7.58
C GLU A 46 -3.91 -4.97 6.31
N ILE A 47 -3.34 -5.80 5.44
CA ILE A 47 -2.89 -5.36 4.11
C ILE A 47 -4.04 -4.71 3.36
N PHE A 48 -5.23 -5.34 3.34
CA PHE A 48 -6.40 -4.78 2.65
C PHE A 48 -6.84 -3.43 3.23
N LYS A 49 -6.80 -3.24 4.55
CA LYS A 49 -7.10 -1.94 5.19
C LYS A 49 -6.12 -0.85 4.75
N ILE A 50 -4.83 -1.17 4.65
CA ILE A 50 -3.81 -0.24 4.19
C ILE A 50 -4.05 0.09 2.70
N SER A 51 -4.34 -0.93 1.88
CA SER A 51 -4.69 -0.76 0.46
C SER A 51 -5.91 0.11 0.24
N SER A 52 -7.00 -0.12 0.96
CA SER A 52 -8.22 0.69 0.83
C SER A 52 -7.97 2.14 1.25
N THR A 53 -7.17 2.34 2.31
CA THR A 53 -6.79 3.70 2.74
C THR A 53 -5.96 4.41 1.67
N SER A 54 -4.98 3.71 1.08
CA SER A 54 -4.18 4.21 -0.03
C SER A 54 -5.03 4.57 -1.26
N ALA A 55 -5.97 3.70 -1.63
CA ALA A 55 -6.89 3.94 -2.73
C ALA A 55 -7.77 5.18 -2.49
N ILE A 56 -8.29 5.36 -1.27
CA ILE A 56 -9.08 6.55 -0.91
C ILE A 56 -8.24 7.82 -0.99
N ILE A 57 -7.00 7.81 -0.48
CA ILE A 57 -6.10 8.98 -0.57
C ILE A 57 -5.79 9.32 -2.03
N MET A 58 -5.54 8.29 -2.86
CA MET A 58 -5.31 8.49 -4.29
C MET A 58 -6.55 9.09 -4.97
N PHE A 59 -7.72 8.56 -4.64
CA PHE A 59 -8.99 9.05 -5.16
C PHE A 59 -9.27 10.50 -4.75
N MET A 60 -9.10 10.84 -3.47
CA MET A 60 -9.21 12.23 -2.99
C MET A 60 -8.23 13.16 -3.71
N GLY A 61 -6.99 12.70 -3.95
CA GLY A 61 -6.00 13.46 -4.71
C GLY A 61 -6.42 13.74 -6.15
N LEU A 62 -6.97 12.72 -6.83
CA LEU A 62 -7.47 12.87 -8.20
C LEU A 62 -8.63 13.88 -8.30
N PHE A 63 -9.53 13.92 -7.31
CA PHE A 63 -10.66 14.86 -7.29
C PHE A 63 -10.29 16.31 -6.91
N THR A 64 -9.05 16.59 -6.49
CA THR A 64 -8.65 17.99 -6.26
C THR A 64 -8.46 18.79 -7.54
N SER A 65 -8.32 18.13 -8.69
CA SER A 65 -8.25 18.76 -10.00
C SER A 65 -9.11 17.98 -10.99
N GLU A 66 -10.20 18.62 -11.45
CA GLU A 66 -11.09 18.05 -12.47
C GLU A 66 -10.31 17.60 -13.71
N GLU A 67 -9.30 18.36 -14.13
CA GLU A 67 -8.44 18.00 -15.26
C GLU A 67 -7.70 16.66 -15.06
N ASN A 68 -7.15 16.42 -13.87
CA ASN A 68 -6.45 15.15 -13.57
C ASN A 68 -7.44 13.98 -13.51
N PHE A 69 -8.63 14.22 -12.95
CA PHE A 69 -9.70 13.24 -12.93
C PHE A 69 -10.19 12.91 -14.34
N ASP A 70 -10.40 13.91 -15.18
CA ASP A 70 -10.86 13.78 -16.56
C ASP A 70 -9.85 13.04 -17.44
N ILE A 71 -8.55 13.35 -17.28
CA ILE A 71 -7.48 12.61 -17.97
C ILE A 71 -7.48 11.14 -17.54
N TRP A 72 -7.56 10.89 -16.24
CA TRP A 72 -7.53 9.53 -15.68
C TRP A 72 -8.74 8.71 -16.10
N ILE A 73 -9.95 9.25 -15.94
CA ILE A 73 -11.19 8.57 -16.31
C ILE A 73 -11.35 8.49 -17.83
N GLY A 74 -10.90 9.51 -18.58
CA GLY A 74 -10.94 9.56 -20.05
C GLY A 74 -10.14 8.43 -20.68
N GLY A 75 -8.97 8.11 -20.10
CA GLY A 75 -8.18 6.94 -20.48
C GLY A 75 -8.98 5.64 -20.36
N ILE A 76 -9.71 5.47 -19.26
CA ILE A 76 -10.52 4.27 -19.01
C ILE A 76 -11.78 4.26 -19.88
N LYS A 77 -12.47 5.40 -20.05
CA LYS A 77 -13.65 5.55 -20.92
C LYS A 77 -13.38 5.08 -22.34
N SER A 78 -12.19 5.39 -22.87
CA SER A 78 -11.76 5.01 -24.23
C SER A 78 -11.63 3.50 -24.45
N TRP A 79 -11.58 2.69 -23.39
CA TRP A 79 -11.39 1.25 -23.50
C TRP A 79 -12.72 0.49 -23.66
N SER A 80 -12.67 -0.55 -24.50
CA SER A 80 -13.78 -1.50 -24.61
C SER A 80 -14.04 -2.24 -23.29
N ARG A 81 -15.28 -2.71 -23.09
CA ARG A 81 -15.67 -3.49 -21.89
C ARG A 81 -14.76 -4.71 -21.70
N LEU A 82 -14.45 -5.42 -22.78
CA LEU A 82 -13.58 -6.60 -22.75
C LEU A 82 -12.15 -6.25 -22.33
N ARG A 83 -11.59 -5.15 -22.84
CA ARG A 83 -10.25 -4.68 -22.44
C ARG A 83 -10.20 -4.31 -20.96
N LYS A 84 -11.25 -3.67 -20.43
CA LYS A 84 -11.37 -3.34 -19.00
C LYS A 84 -11.36 -4.58 -18.12
N ILE A 85 -12.12 -5.61 -18.48
CA ILE A 85 -12.18 -6.89 -17.75
C ILE A 85 -10.83 -7.59 -17.76
N ILE A 86 -10.18 -7.70 -18.93
CA ILE A 86 -8.85 -8.32 -19.05
C ILE A 86 -7.83 -7.58 -18.19
N TRP A 87 -7.86 -6.25 -18.20
CA TRP A 87 -6.94 -5.46 -17.38
C TRP A 87 -7.16 -5.66 -15.88
N LEU A 88 -8.42 -5.69 -15.43
CA LEU A 88 -8.75 -6.00 -14.04
C LEU A 88 -8.24 -7.39 -13.62
N VAL A 89 -8.46 -8.41 -14.45
CA VAL A 89 -7.94 -9.77 -14.20
C VAL A 89 -6.42 -9.77 -14.12
N ALA A 90 -5.74 -9.04 -15.00
CA ALA A 90 -4.28 -8.92 -14.97
C ALA A 90 -3.79 -8.26 -13.67
N LEU A 91 -4.44 -7.18 -13.23
CA LEU A 91 -4.11 -6.51 -11.96
C LEU A 91 -4.30 -7.43 -10.76
N ILE A 92 -5.43 -8.14 -10.67
CA ILE A 92 -5.69 -9.11 -9.61
C ILE A 92 -4.63 -10.22 -9.60
N THR A 93 -4.29 -10.75 -10.79
CA THR A 93 -3.27 -11.79 -10.93
C THR A 93 -1.90 -11.30 -10.46
N LEU A 94 -1.52 -10.06 -10.78
CA LEU A 94 -0.28 -9.44 -10.30
C LEU A 94 -0.29 -9.26 -8.78
N SER A 95 -1.40 -8.83 -8.18
CA SER A 95 -1.52 -8.70 -6.73
C SER A 95 -1.38 -10.05 -6.02
N LEU A 96 -1.99 -11.10 -6.56
CA LEU A 96 -1.89 -12.47 -6.03
C LEU A 96 -0.47 -13.02 -6.17
N LEU A 97 0.19 -12.77 -7.30
CA LEU A 97 1.56 -13.20 -7.52
C LEU A 97 2.53 -12.49 -6.55
N ASN A 98 2.34 -11.19 -6.33
CA ASN A 98 3.11 -10.45 -5.33
C ASN A 98 2.91 -11.04 -3.93
N TYR A 99 1.67 -11.28 -3.52
CA TYR A 99 1.37 -11.92 -2.24
C TYR A 99 2.01 -13.31 -2.12
N PHE A 100 1.93 -14.13 -3.17
CA PHE A 100 2.51 -15.47 -3.17
C PHE A 100 4.03 -15.47 -3.06
N ILE A 101 4.72 -14.51 -3.70
CA ILE A 101 6.18 -14.35 -3.58
C ILE A 101 6.56 -14.12 -2.12
N PHE A 102 5.84 -13.23 -1.42
CA PHE A 102 6.14 -12.94 -0.03
C PHE A 102 5.76 -14.08 0.91
N ASP A 103 4.55 -14.63 0.78
CA ASP A 103 4.03 -15.72 1.62
C ASP A 103 4.85 -17.01 1.50
N LYS A 104 5.32 -17.36 0.30
CA LYS A 104 6.05 -18.63 0.08
C LYS A 104 7.55 -18.54 0.18
N PHE A 105 8.15 -17.38 -0.09
CA PHE A 105 9.61 -17.28 -0.17
C PHE A 105 10.20 -16.41 0.93
N LEU A 106 9.60 -15.26 1.25
CA LEU A 106 10.19 -14.31 2.19
C LEU A 106 9.79 -14.57 3.64
N VAL A 107 8.50 -14.65 3.97
CA VAL A 107 8.05 -14.86 5.37
C VAL A 107 8.57 -16.16 5.98
N PRO A 108 8.54 -17.32 5.28
CA PRO A 108 9.05 -18.57 5.84
C PRO A 108 10.57 -18.60 6.01
N SER A 109 11.29 -17.67 5.35
CA SER A 109 12.74 -17.53 5.47
C SER A 109 13.18 -16.64 6.65
N LEU A 110 12.23 -16.02 7.35
CA LEU A 110 12.52 -15.20 8.53
C LEU A 110 12.84 -16.08 9.72
N ASN A 111 14.07 -15.99 10.21
CA ASN A 111 14.49 -16.67 11.43
C ASN A 111 13.80 -16.04 12.64
N THR A 112 13.20 -16.86 13.50
CA THR A 112 12.72 -16.40 14.81
C THR A 112 13.90 -15.95 15.67
N VAL A 113 13.73 -14.80 16.33
CA VAL A 113 14.69 -14.26 17.29
C VAL A 113 14.01 -14.28 18.65
N ASP A 114 14.64 -14.90 19.64
CA ASP A 114 14.13 -14.85 21.01
C ASP A 114 14.25 -13.43 21.56
N LEU A 115 13.12 -12.84 21.94
CA LEU A 115 13.10 -11.54 22.60
C LEU A 115 13.61 -11.70 24.04
N PHE A 116 14.65 -10.96 24.38
CA PHE A 116 15.23 -10.97 25.73
C PHE A 116 14.27 -10.40 26.77
N ILE A 117 14.25 -11.04 27.93
CA ILE A 117 13.54 -10.54 29.11
C ILE A 117 14.39 -9.44 29.74
N TYR A 118 13.81 -8.25 29.89
CA TYR A 118 14.47 -7.12 30.51
C TYR A 118 14.66 -7.36 32.01
N GLU A 119 15.83 -7.04 32.55
CA GLU A 119 16.13 -7.20 33.97
C GLU A 119 16.16 -5.85 34.70
N SER A 120 16.01 -5.84 36.03
CA SER A 120 16.14 -4.62 36.82
C SER A 120 17.61 -4.21 36.96
N GLY A 121 18.11 -3.32 36.10
CA GLY A 121 19.43 -2.71 36.26
C GLY A 121 20.09 -2.25 34.96
N LEU A 122 20.47 -0.97 34.87
CA LEU A 122 21.00 -0.35 33.66
C LEU A 122 22.28 -1.03 33.13
N LEU A 123 23.24 -1.33 34.01
CA LEU A 123 24.49 -2.02 33.63
C LEU A 123 24.25 -3.43 33.09
N ARG A 124 23.30 -4.16 33.67
CA ARG A 124 22.98 -5.53 33.28
C ARG A 124 22.24 -5.56 31.95
N ASN A 125 21.31 -4.63 31.74
CA ASN A 125 20.65 -4.46 30.44
C ASN A 125 21.60 -3.96 29.35
N ALA A 126 22.57 -3.10 29.68
CA ALA A 126 23.60 -2.68 28.72
C ALA A 126 24.49 -3.86 28.29
N TYR A 127 24.84 -4.74 29.23
CA TYR A 127 25.58 -5.97 28.94
C TYR A 127 24.77 -6.95 28.08
N ILE A 128 23.50 -7.18 28.43
CA ILE A 128 22.57 -7.99 27.64
C ILE A 128 22.43 -7.41 26.22
N LEU A 129 22.33 -6.10 26.08
CA LEU A 129 22.22 -5.45 24.77
C LEU A 129 23.47 -5.69 23.91
N LEU A 130 24.66 -5.46 24.49
CA LEU A 130 25.92 -5.56 23.78
C LEU A 130 26.23 -6.98 23.32
N LEU A 131 25.91 -7.98 24.16
CA LEU A 131 26.13 -9.40 23.85
C LEU A 131 25.20 -9.90 22.73
N ASN A 132 24.06 -9.24 22.53
CA ASN A 132 23.00 -9.66 21.61
C ASN A 132 22.81 -8.74 20.40
N ILE A 133 23.78 -7.85 20.12
CA ILE A 133 23.80 -7.00 18.93
C ILE A 133 23.46 -7.77 17.63
N PRO A 134 24.01 -8.98 17.36
CA PRO A 134 23.69 -9.72 16.14
C PRO A 134 22.20 -10.10 16.04
N GLN A 135 21.56 -10.39 17.17
CA GLN A 135 20.15 -10.74 17.22
C GLN A 135 19.25 -9.51 17.01
N TYR A 136 19.61 -8.36 17.57
CA TYR A 136 18.92 -7.10 17.28
C TYR A 136 19.05 -6.69 15.81
N LEU A 137 20.23 -6.91 15.20
CA LEU A 137 20.42 -6.68 13.76
C LEU A 137 19.54 -7.62 12.93
N MET A 138 19.46 -8.90 13.30
CA MET A 138 18.58 -9.85 12.62
C MET A 138 17.10 -9.47 12.76
N LEU A 139 16.68 -8.99 13.94
CA LEU A 139 15.33 -8.48 14.18
C LEU A 139 15.03 -7.24 13.31
N LEU A 140 15.98 -6.32 13.17
CA LEU A 140 15.86 -5.15 12.28
C LEU A 140 15.72 -5.58 10.82
N CYS A 141 16.54 -6.53 10.36
CA CYS A 141 16.45 -7.08 9.01
C CYS A 141 15.09 -7.74 8.77
N ASN A 142 14.61 -8.56 9.70
CA ASN A 142 13.28 -9.18 9.61
C ASN A 142 12.17 -8.13 9.56
N GLY A 143 12.26 -7.09 10.39
CA GLY A 143 11.33 -5.96 10.39
C GLY A 143 11.32 -5.20 9.07
N LEU A 144 12.48 -4.98 8.44
CA LEU A 144 12.59 -4.34 7.13
C LEU A 144 11.97 -5.21 6.02
N ILE A 145 12.20 -6.52 6.06
CA ILE A 145 11.62 -7.46 5.09
C ILE A 145 10.09 -7.46 5.21
N LEU A 146 9.56 -7.58 6.44
CA LEU A 146 8.13 -7.50 6.71
C LEU A 146 7.53 -6.16 6.26
N TRP A 147 8.26 -5.07 6.49
CA TRP A 147 7.81 -3.75 6.05
C TRP A 147 7.67 -3.69 4.52
N ILE A 148 8.67 -4.19 3.79
CA ILE A 148 8.66 -4.25 2.32
C ILE A 148 7.49 -5.09 1.83
N GLU A 149 7.25 -6.25 2.44
CA GLU A 149 6.11 -7.11 2.11
C GLU A 149 4.79 -6.38 2.28
N ILE A 150 4.55 -5.80 3.46
CA ILE A 150 3.28 -5.15 3.80
C ILE A 150 3.07 -3.96 2.87
N ALA A 151 4.08 -3.11 2.68
CA ALA A 151 4.00 -1.94 1.81
C ALA A 151 3.77 -2.34 0.34
N SER A 152 4.54 -3.31 -0.16
CA SER A 152 4.41 -3.81 -1.54
C SER A 152 3.03 -4.40 -1.78
N SER A 153 2.61 -5.36 -0.95
CA SER A 153 1.30 -6.00 -1.07
C SER A 153 0.16 -4.98 -0.98
N SER A 154 0.30 -3.98 -0.11
CA SER A 154 -0.70 -2.93 0.04
C SER A 154 -0.84 -2.10 -1.25
N LEU A 155 0.27 -1.75 -1.90
CA LEU A 155 0.26 -1.02 -3.17
C LEU A 155 -0.26 -1.86 -4.33
N PHE A 156 0.14 -3.13 -4.41
CA PHE A 156 -0.33 -4.02 -5.47
C PHE A 156 -1.83 -4.31 -5.37
N ILE A 157 -2.40 -4.38 -4.16
CA ILE A 157 -3.85 -4.55 -3.95
C ILE A 157 -4.59 -3.22 -4.15
N SER A 158 -3.96 -2.05 -3.94
CA SER A 158 -4.63 -0.77 -4.20
C SER A 158 -4.86 -0.50 -5.70
N LEU A 159 -4.02 -1.06 -6.59
CA LEU A 159 -4.19 -0.95 -8.05
C LEU A 159 -5.54 -1.49 -8.56
N PRO A 160 -5.94 -2.76 -8.30
CA PRO A 160 -7.24 -3.25 -8.71
C PRO A 160 -8.38 -2.50 -8.01
N ILE A 161 -8.23 -2.07 -6.74
CA ILE A 161 -9.24 -1.26 -6.06
C ILE A 161 -9.49 0.06 -6.81
N ASN A 162 -8.42 0.80 -7.13
CA ASN A 162 -8.50 2.05 -7.87
C ASN A 162 -9.12 1.83 -9.26
N PHE A 163 -8.78 0.74 -9.93
CA PHE A 163 -9.36 0.41 -11.23
C PHE A 163 -10.85 0.07 -11.13
N ILE A 164 -11.28 -0.66 -10.09
CA ILE A 164 -12.69 -0.95 -9.83
C ILE A 164 -13.45 0.35 -9.60
N ILE A 165 -12.93 1.27 -8.78
CA ILE A 165 -13.57 2.57 -8.55
C ILE A 165 -13.77 3.33 -9.87
N ALA A 166 -12.74 3.38 -10.72
CA ALA A 166 -12.82 4.03 -12.03
C ALA A 166 -13.84 3.36 -12.96
N PHE A 167 -13.85 2.03 -12.98
CA PHE A 167 -14.77 1.23 -13.77
C PHE A 167 -16.22 1.44 -13.33
N SER A 168 -16.45 1.45 -12.00
CA SER A 168 -17.75 1.75 -11.41
C SER A 168 -18.22 3.16 -11.73
N TYR A 169 -17.32 4.15 -11.72
CA TYR A 169 -17.66 5.51 -12.12
C TYR A 169 -18.12 5.58 -13.59
N ASP A 170 -17.34 5.04 -14.53
CA ASP A 170 -17.72 4.98 -15.96
C ASP A 170 -19.07 4.28 -16.18
N TRP A 171 -19.34 3.22 -15.40
CA TRP A 171 -20.60 2.49 -15.48
C TRP A 171 -21.78 3.28 -14.91
N ILE A 172 -21.60 3.97 -13.77
CA ILE A 172 -22.63 4.83 -13.17
C ILE A 172 -22.97 5.98 -14.10
N GLU A 173 -21.96 6.65 -14.66
CA GLU A 173 -22.14 7.78 -15.55
C GLU A 173 -22.96 7.42 -16.80
N LYS A 174 -22.65 6.28 -17.42
CA LYS A 174 -23.37 5.81 -18.62
C LYS A 174 -24.80 5.35 -18.36
N ASN A 175 -25.07 4.71 -17.22
CA ASN A 175 -26.37 4.06 -16.99
C ASN A 175 -27.32 4.85 -16.10
N PHE A 176 -26.81 5.79 -15.29
CA PHE A 176 -27.63 6.55 -14.33
C PHE A 176 -27.66 8.05 -14.59
N LEU A 177 -26.60 8.63 -15.15
CA LEU A 177 -26.52 10.07 -15.36
C LEU A 177 -27.01 10.53 -16.74
N ASN A 178 -27.41 9.61 -17.63
CA ASN A 178 -27.91 9.91 -18.98
C ASN A 178 -27.03 10.92 -19.73
N ILE A 179 -25.71 10.82 -19.58
CA ILE A 179 -24.75 11.55 -20.43
C ILE A 179 -24.49 10.69 -21.68
N ASP A 180 -25.57 10.27 -22.33
CA ASP A 180 -25.52 9.88 -23.73
C ASP A 180 -25.85 11.15 -24.50
N ASN A 181 -24.80 11.75 -25.06
CA ASN A 181 -24.89 12.87 -25.98
C ASN A 181 -25.79 12.48 -27.16
N ASP A 182 -26.82 13.31 -27.40
CA ASP A 182 -27.24 13.66 -28.76
C ASP A 182 -26.05 14.26 -29.55
#